data_AF-S7QMX2-F1
#
_entry.id   AF-S7QMX2-F1
#
_cell.length_a   1.000
_cell.length_b   1.000
_cell.length_c   1.000
_cell.angle_alpha   90.00
_cell.angle_beta   90.00
_cell.angle_gamma   90.00
#
_symmetry.space_group_name_H-M   'P 1'
#
loop_
_entity.id
_entity.type
_entity.pdbx_description
1 polymer ?
#
loop_
_entity_poly.entity_id
_entity_poly.type
_entity_poly.pdbx_seq_one_letter_code
_entity_poly.pdbx_strand_id
1 'polypeptide(L)'
;MQDQPCDLRSSPASASEGQTYLPHLRTTIPHPYARLYAKKDGAKRRRIWNHALEKSLFSAHELSTMGAPHRRTIYTASLEAHVDRLHAQLISVGFYPVPFEKLDPFKGLNSKTAKSMVAGLQHDDSHMKLKLLEIERAVSRYRLCVKIQTRC
;
A
#
# COMPACT_ATOMS: atom_id res chain seq x y z
N MET A 1 -35.53 47.44 26.96
CA MET A 1 -34.90 46.24 26.36
C MET A 1 -35.87 45.11 26.55
N GLN A 2 -36.23 44.47 25.44
CA GLN A 2 -37.43 43.67 25.24
C GLN A 2 -37.58 42.44 26.14
N ASP A 3 -38.88 42.19 26.39
CA ASP A 3 -39.56 41.14 27.12
C ASP A 3 -39.40 39.70 26.58
N GLN A 4 -39.50 38.73 27.49
CA GLN A 4 -40.04 37.38 27.22
C GLN A 4 -41.56 37.46 27.06
N PRO A 5 -42.19 36.59 26.24
CA PRO A 5 -42.92 35.47 26.86
C PRO A 5 -43.01 34.18 26.02
N CYS A 6 -43.34 33.09 26.72
CA CYS A 6 -43.70 31.77 26.18
C CYS A 6 -45.23 31.57 26.07
N ASP A 7 -45.61 30.74 25.08
CA ASP A 7 -46.79 29.86 24.93
C ASP A 7 -48.22 30.40 24.82
N LEU A 8 -48.90 30.10 23.69
CA LEU A 8 -49.85 28.97 23.59
C LEU A 8 -50.43 28.79 22.15
N ARG A 9 -50.22 27.59 21.59
CA ARG A 9 -51.14 26.71 20.81
C ARG A 9 -52.08 27.30 19.73
N SER A 10 -51.94 26.80 18.48
CA SER A 10 -52.92 25.93 17.78
C SER A 10 -52.57 25.71 16.29
N SER A 11 -52.53 24.46 15.83
CA SER A 11 -52.57 24.06 14.40
C SER A 11 -54.01 24.10 13.87
N PRO A 12 -54.27 24.13 12.53
CA PRO A 12 -54.19 22.92 11.71
C PRO A 12 -53.71 23.10 10.24
N ALA A 13 -53.23 21.98 9.69
CA ALA A 13 -53.28 21.45 8.32
C ALA A 13 -53.39 22.39 7.10
N SER A 14 -52.49 22.23 6.11
CA SER A 14 -52.82 21.48 4.86
C SER A 14 -51.65 21.47 3.85
N ALA A 15 -51.65 20.38 3.08
CA ALA A 15 -50.73 19.93 2.05
C ALA A 15 -50.29 20.95 0.98
N SER A 16 -49.06 20.80 0.50
CA SER A 16 -48.81 20.64 -0.94
C SER A 16 -47.40 20.07 -1.20
N GLU A 17 -47.39 19.10 -2.10
CA GLU A 17 -46.27 18.31 -2.57
C GLU A 17 -45.23 19.20 -3.30
N GLY A 18 -43.94 18.87 -3.18
CA GLY A 18 -42.89 19.64 -3.84
C GLY A 18 -41.52 18.98 -3.80
N GLN A 19 -41.30 18.05 -4.74
CA GLN A 19 -40.00 17.66 -5.29
C GLN A 19 -38.90 17.18 -4.32
N THR A 20 -38.81 15.86 -4.23
CA THR A 20 -37.58 15.14 -3.89
C THR A 20 -36.56 15.37 -5.00
N TYR A 21 -35.71 16.38 -4.86
CA TYR A 21 -34.50 16.49 -5.66
C TYR A 21 -33.53 15.39 -5.18
N LEU A 22 -33.49 14.29 -5.93
CA LEU A 22 -32.45 13.28 -5.78
C LEU A 22 -31.09 13.99 -5.87
N PRO A 23 -30.22 13.90 -4.85
CA PRO A 23 -28.86 14.38 -5.03
C PRO A 23 -28.28 13.47 -6.11
N HIS A 24 -27.98 14.06 -7.27
CA HIS A 24 -27.14 13.44 -8.27
C HIS A 24 -25.93 12.92 -7.50
N LEU A 25 -25.87 11.60 -7.30
CA LEU A 25 -24.69 10.91 -6.84
C LEU A 25 -23.66 11.21 -7.91
N ARG A 26 -22.95 12.34 -7.77
CA ARG A 26 -21.69 12.57 -8.42
C ARG A 26 -20.88 11.38 -7.96
N THR A 27 -20.76 10.39 -8.82
CA THR A 27 -19.74 9.38 -8.73
C THR A 27 -18.44 10.15 -8.83
N THR A 28 -18.01 10.72 -7.71
CA THR A 28 -16.68 11.19 -7.48
C THR A 28 -15.85 9.93 -7.63
N ILE A 29 -15.36 9.70 -8.85
CA ILE A 29 -14.38 8.66 -9.12
C ILE A 29 -13.26 9.01 -8.15
N PRO A 30 -13.10 8.26 -7.04
CA PRO A 30 -12.10 8.62 -6.05
C PRO A 30 -10.78 8.55 -6.79
N HIS A 31 -9.93 9.58 -6.65
CA HIS A 31 -8.60 9.59 -7.24
C HIS A 31 -7.97 8.20 -7.02
N PRO A 32 -7.35 7.55 -8.03
CA PRO A 32 -6.98 6.13 -7.96
C PRO A 32 -6.26 5.76 -6.65
N TYR A 33 -5.36 6.61 -6.18
CA TYR A 33 -4.62 6.39 -4.93
C TYR A 33 -5.38 6.64 -3.62
N ALA A 34 -6.57 7.25 -3.64
CA ALA A 34 -7.36 7.53 -2.44
C ALA A 34 -7.69 6.26 -1.64
N ARG A 35 -7.81 5.11 -2.33
CA ARG A 35 -8.05 3.79 -1.70
C ARG A 35 -6.86 3.28 -0.88
N LEU A 36 -5.64 3.74 -1.17
CA LEU A 36 -4.44 3.34 -0.42
C LEU A 36 -4.45 3.93 0.99
N TYR A 37 -5.06 5.10 1.16
CA TYR A 37 -5.08 5.84 2.43
C TYR A 37 -6.38 5.64 3.22
N ALA A 38 -7.47 5.24 2.56
CA ALA A 38 -8.76 4.98 3.21
C ALA A 38 -8.75 3.82 4.23
N LYS A 39 -7.66 3.02 4.29
CA LYS A 39 -7.55 1.84 5.16
C LYS A 39 -6.56 2.02 6.32
N LYS A 40 -6.39 3.25 6.82
CA LYS A 40 -5.44 3.58 7.91
C LYS A 40 -6.10 3.83 9.27
N ASP A 41 -7.35 3.44 9.48
CA ASP A 41 -7.96 3.44 10.80
C ASP A 41 -8.06 2.02 11.35
N GLY A 42 -6.96 1.59 11.95
CA GLY A 42 -6.86 0.34 12.69
C GLY A 42 -5.68 0.41 13.62
N ALA A 43 -5.95 0.36 14.92
CA ALA A 43 -5.04 0.56 16.04
C ALA A 43 -3.61 0.04 15.80
N LYS A 44 -2.62 0.75 16.39
CA LYS A 44 -1.19 0.41 16.50
C LYS A 44 -0.99 -0.96 17.16
N ARG A 45 -1.35 -2.06 16.49
CA ARG A 45 -0.96 -3.41 16.89
C ARG A 45 0.51 -3.57 16.55
N ARG A 46 1.28 -4.06 17.52
CA ARG A 46 2.64 -4.53 17.31
C ARG A 46 2.58 -5.55 16.17
N ARG A 47 3.15 -5.19 15.02
CA ARG A 47 3.13 -6.01 13.81
C ARG A 47 3.97 -7.23 14.13
N ILE A 48 3.32 -8.39 14.32
CA ILE A 48 4.00 -9.67 14.44
C ILE A 48 5.05 -9.74 13.33
N TRP A 49 6.26 -10.17 13.70
CA TRP A 49 7.35 -10.36 12.75
C TRP A 49 6.80 -11.17 11.58
N ASN A 50 6.63 -10.50 10.46
CA ASN A 50 5.94 -11.09 9.34
C ASN A 50 6.99 -11.97 8.67
N HIS A 51 6.94 -13.28 8.93
CA HIS A 51 7.70 -14.31 8.24
C HIS A 51 7.26 -14.41 6.75
N ALA A 52 6.94 -13.28 6.10
CA ALA A 52 6.46 -13.21 4.72
C ALA A 52 7.42 -13.90 3.76
N LEU A 53 8.71 -13.67 3.95
CA LEU A 53 9.75 -14.27 3.12
C LEU A 53 9.94 -15.77 3.44
N GLU A 54 9.77 -16.19 4.69
CA GLU A 54 9.75 -17.62 5.00
C GLU A 54 8.55 -18.31 4.36
N LYS A 55 7.38 -17.65 4.30
CA LYS A 55 6.19 -18.21 3.62
C LYS A 55 6.33 -18.29 2.10
N SER A 56 7.26 -17.54 1.49
CA SER A 56 7.58 -17.69 0.07
C SER A 56 8.64 -18.77 -0.19
N LEU A 57 9.37 -19.20 0.84
CA LEU A 57 10.46 -20.17 0.72
C LEU A 57 10.08 -21.56 1.23
N PHE A 58 9.22 -21.63 2.25
CA PHE A 58 8.81 -22.86 2.90
C PHE A 58 7.30 -23.05 2.78
N SER A 59 6.89 -24.29 2.52
CA SER A 59 5.51 -24.73 2.67
C SER A 59 5.08 -24.77 4.15
N ALA A 60 3.77 -24.79 4.39
CA ALA A 60 3.24 -24.92 5.75
C ALA A 60 3.73 -26.20 6.45
N HIS A 61 3.91 -27.29 5.70
CA HIS A 61 4.41 -28.55 6.22
C HIS A 61 5.87 -28.43 6.67
N GLU A 62 6.74 -27.84 5.85
CA GLU A 62 8.15 -27.64 6.18
C GLU A 62 8.33 -26.72 7.38
N LEU A 63 7.50 -25.69 7.53
CA LEU A 63 7.53 -24.81 8.71
C LEU A 63 7.17 -25.54 10.01
N SER A 64 6.28 -26.53 9.94
CA SER A 64 5.86 -27.34 11.10
C SER A 64 6.85 -28.46 11.42
N THR A 65 7.47 -29.06 10.41
CA THR A 65 8.29 -30.28 10.56
C THR A 65 9.78 -29.97 10.71
N MET A 66 10.28 -28.90 10.08
CA MET A 66 11.71 -28.56 10.13
C MET A 66 12.08 -27.76 11.37
N GLY A 67 13.17 -28.19 12.02
CA GLY A 67 13.74 -27.47 13.15
C GLY A 67 14.21 -26.06 12.77
N ALA A 68 14.10 -25.13 13.73
CA ALA A 68 14.49 -23.74 13.55
C ALA A 68 15.95 -23.53 13.06
N PRO A 69 16.97 -24.29 13.52
CA PRO A 69 18.34 -24.12 13.01
C PRO A 69 18.46 -24.40 11.51
N HIS A 70 17.88 -25.49 11.04
CA HIS A 70 17.95 -25.89 9.63
C HIS A 70 17.21 -24.91 8.72
N ARG A 71 16.03 -24.45 9.16
CA ARG A 71 15.28 -23.39 8.48
C ARG A 71 16.07 -22.09 8.36
N ARG A 72 16.79 -21.66 9.41
CA ARG A 72 17.62 -20.45 9.37
C ARG A 72 18.72 -20.57 8.32
N THR A 73 19.40 -21.72 8.23
CA THR A 73 20.45 -21.95 7.23
C THR A 73 19.91 -21.81 5.81
N ILE A 74 18.79 -22.47 5.51
CA ILE A 74 18.17 -22.40 4.17
C ILE A 74 17.68 -20.98 3.87
N TYR A 75 17.08 -20.32 4.85
CA TYR A 75 16.62 -18.94 4.71
C TYR A 75 17.78 -17.99 4.38
N THR A 76 18.89 -18.06 5.11
CA THR A 76 20.08 -17.24 4.86
C THR A 76 20.68 -17.53 3.48
N ALA A 77 20.89 -18.81 3.13
CA ALA A 77 21.42 -19.19 1.83
C ALA A 77 20.51 -18.70 0.68
N SER A 78 19.19 -18.73 0.87
CA SER A 78 18.22 -18.23 -0.12
C SER A 78 18.32 -16.71 -0.29
N LEU A 79 18.55 -15.96 0.79
CA LEU A 79 18.76 -14.52 0.74
C LEU A 79 20.08 -14.16 0.05
N GLU A 80 21.17 -14.86 0.37
CA GLU A 80 22.48 -14.68 -0.25
C GLU A 80 22.41 -14.93 -1.76
N ALA A 81 21.83 -16.06 -2.18
CA ALA A 81 21.61 -16.36 -3.60
C ALA A 81 20.74 -15.31 -4.30
N HIS A 82 19.80 -14.68 -3.59
CA HIS A 82 19.02 -13.58 -4.15
C HIS A 82 19.85 -12.31 -4.35
N VAL A 83 20.69 -11.95 -3.37
CA VAL A 83 21.62 -10.82 -3.48
C VAL A 83 22.59 -11.03 -4.65
N ASP A 84 23.11 -12.24 -4.83
CA ASP A 84 24.00 -12.54 -5.96
C ASP A 84 23.32 -12.35 -7.32
N ARG A 85 22.06 -12.77 -7.45
CA ARG A 85 21.27 -12.50 -8.67
C ARG A 85 21.07 -11.01 -8.91
N LEU A 86 20.83 -10.22 -7.86
CA LEU A 86 20.72 -8.76 -7.98
C LEU A 86 22.04 -8.13 -8.39
N HIS A 87 23.17 -8.59 -7.85
CA HIS A 87 24.49 -8.13 -8.27
C HIS A 87 24.76 -8.46 -9.74
N ALA A 88 24.43 -9.67 -10.19
CA ALA A 88 24.55 -10.05 -11.60
C ALA A 88 23.70 -9.13 -12.51
N GLN A 89 22.48 -8.80 -12.08
CA GLN A 89 21.65 -7.84 -12.81
C GLN A 89 22.29 -6.43 -12.85
N LEU A 90 22.80 -5.93 -11.72
CA LEU A 90 23.47 -4.62 -11.65
C LEU A 90 24.73 -4.55 -12.52
N ILE A 91 25.48 -5.65 -12.60
CA ILE A 91 26.61 -5.78 -13.52
C ILE A 91 26.13 -5.67 -14.96
N SER A 92 25.05 -6.38 -15.31
CA SER A 92 24.53 -6.37 -16.69
C SER A 92 24.08 -4.99 -17.17
N VAL A 93 23.60 -4.14 -16.25
CA VAL A 93 23.18 -2.76 -16.55
C VAL A 93 24.31 -1.73 -16.37
N GLY A 94 25.52 -2.17 -15.99
CA GLY A 94 26.69 -1.30 -15.83
C GLY A 94 26.67 -0.41 -14.58
N PHE A 95 25.83 -0.73 -13.58
CA PHE A 95 25.74 0.02 -12.32
C PHE A 95 26.67 -0.54 -11.22
N TYR A 96 27.29 -1.69 -11.45
CA TYR A 96 28.27 -2.31 -10.57
C TYR A 96 29.52 -2.72 -11.38
N PRO A 97 30.75 -2.56 -10.85
CA PRO A 97 31.12 -2.07 -9.51
C PRO A 97 30.97 -0.55 -9.34
N VAL A 98 30.65 -0.12 -8.11
CA VAL A 98 30.53 1.30 -7.75
C VAL A 98 31.91 1.87 -7.44
N PRO A 99 32.35 2.98 -8.08
CA PRO A 99 33.63 3.62 -7.78
C PRO A 99 33.76 4.03 -6.31
N PHE A 100 34.96 3.89 -5.73
CA PHE A 100 35.20 4.15 -4.31
C PHE A 100 34.94 5.61 -3.91
N GLU A 101 35.15 6.56 -4.81
CA GLU A 101 34.91 7.99 -4.59
C GLU A 101 33.44 8.26 -4.29
N LYS A 102 32.52 7.44 -4.85
CA LYS A 102 31.09 7.52 -4.55
C LYS A 102 30.73 6.90 -3.20
N LEU A 103 31.63 6.10 -2.62
CA LEU A 103 31.45 5.47 -1.31
C LEU A 103 31.98 6.36 -0.17
N ASP A 104 32.85 7.33 -0.47
CA ASP A 104 33.43 8.24 0.53
C ASP A 104 32.39 8.93 1.45
N PRO A 105 31.24 9.43 0.95
CA PRO A 105 30.22 10.05 1.79
C PRO A 105 29.57 9.08 2.80
N PHE A 106 29.67 7.78 2.57
CA PHE A 106 29.07 6.74 3.40
C PHE A 106 30.08 6.08 4.36
N LYS A 107 31.35 6.52 4.35
CA LYS A 107 32.34 6.06 5.32
C LYS A 107 31.91 6.45 6.74
N GLY A 108 31.93 5.48 7.65
CA GLY A 108 31.49 5.68 9.03
C GLY A 108 29.97 5.68 9.23
N LEU A 109 29.19 5.33 8.20
CA LEU A 109 27.74 5.19 8.32
C LEU A 109 27.39 4.13 9.38
N ASN A 110 26.69 4.56 10.43
CA ASN A 110 26.31 3.66 11.49
C ASN A 110 25.23 2.67 11.02
N SER A 111 25.24 1.47 11.61
CA SER A 111 24.32 0.39 11.21
C SER A 111 22.84 0.72 11.46
N LYS A 112 22.52 1.61 12.40
CA LYS A 112 21.15 2.04 12.69
C LYS A 112 20.60 2.94 11.60
N THR A 113 21.39 3.90 11.12
CA THR A 113 21.07 4.80 10.02
C THR A 113 20.95 4.02 8.73
N ALA A 114 21.90 3.13 8.43
CA ALA A 114 21.82 2.25 7.26
C ALA A 114 20.52 1.43 7.24
N LYS A 115 20.15 0.80 8.36
CA LYS A 115 18.87 0.08 8.50
C LYS A 115 17.67 1.00 8.26
N SER A 116 17.69 2.22 8.80
CA SER A 116 16.60 3.18 8.62
C SER A 116 16.45 3.61 7.15
N MET A 117 17.56 3.83 6.44
CA MET A 117 17.56 4.17 5.02
C MET A 117 16.96 3.03 4.19
N VAL A 118 17.42 1.80 4.42
CA VAL A 118 16.90 0.61 3.72
C VAL A 118 15.41 0.39 4.03
N ALA A 119 14.98 0.61 5.27
CA ALA A 119 13.57 0.52 5.65
C ALA A 119 12.70 1.57 4.94
N GLY A 120 13.22 2.78 4.75
CA GLY A 120 12.59 3.83 3.95
C GLY A 120 12.43 3.41 2.49
N LEU A 121 13.52 2.95 1.86
CA LEU A 121 13.49 2.47 0.47
C LEU A 121 12.49 1.32 0.27
N GLN A 122 12.44 0.37 1.20
CA GLN A 122 11.47 -0.74 1.15
C GLN A 122 10.03 -0.25 1.29
N HIS A 123 9.80 0.76 2.14
CA HIS A 123 8.48 1.38 2.27
C HIS A 123 8.05 2.05 0.97
N ASP A 124 8.95 2.82 0.35
CA ASP A 124 8.71 3.53 -0.89
C ASP A 124 8.45 2.56 -2.06
N ASP A 125 9.24 1.50 -2.20
CA ASP A 125 9.03 0.44 -3.20
C ASP A 125 7.66 -0.25 -3.02
N SER A 126 7.33 -0.61 -1.78
CA SER A 126 6.03 -1.23 -1.47
C SER A 126 4.87 -0.30 -1.85
N HIS A 127 5.00 0.99 -1.56
CA HIS A 127 3.98 1.99 -1.88
C HIS A 127 3.89 2.24 -3.39
N MET A 128 5.02 2.23 -4.10
CA MET A 128 5.07 2.35 -5.55
C MET A 128 4.42 1.16 -6.24
N LYS A 129 4.66 -0.07 -5.77
CA LYS A 129 3.97 -1.29 -6.25
C LYS A 129 2.46 -1.20 -6.06
N LEU A 130 1.99 -0.70 -4.92
CA LEU A 130 0.55 -0.50 -4.68
C LEU A 130 -0.06 0.53 -5.65
N LYS A 131 0.64 1.63 -5.93
CA LYS A 131 0.21 2.62 -6.92
C LYS A 131 0.13 2.00 -8.32
N LEU A 132 1.13 1.23 -8.71
CA LEU A 132 1.18 0.55 -10.01
C LEU A 132 -0.02 -0.40 -10.18
N LEU A 133 -0.32 -1.23 -9.17
CA LEU A 133 -1.48 -2.12 -9.19
C LEU A 133 -2.81 -1.37 -9.35
N GLU A 134 -2.95 -0.19 -8.75
CA GLU A 134 -4.18 0.59 -8.90
C GLU A 134 -4.29 1.27 -10.26
N ILE A 135 -3.15 1.69 -10.85
CA ILE A 135 -3.11 2.12 -12.25
C ILE A 135 -3.52 0.97 -13.17
N GLU A 136 -2.94 -0.22 -13.02
CA GLU A 136 -3.27 -1.39 -13.85
C GLU A 136 -4.76 -1.73 -13.77
N ARG A 137 -5.36 -1.65 -12.58
CA ARG A 137 -6.81 -1.82 -12.40
C ARG A 137 -7.61 -0.75 -13.11
N ALA A 138 -7.21 0.52 -13.02
CA ALA A 138 -7.90 1.62 -13.71
C ALA A 138 -7.83 1.46 -15.23
N VAL A 139 -6.65 1.11 -15.77
CA VAL A 139 -6.45 0.83 -17.21
C VAL A 139 -7.30 -0.37 -17.65
N SER A 140 -7.36 -1.42 -16.84
CA SER A 140 -8.18 -2.60 -17.13
C SER A 140 -9.67 -2.27 -17.17
N ARG A 141 -10.16 -1.47 -16.21
CA ARG A 141 -11.56 -0.97 -16.19
C ARG A 141 -11.86 -0.14 -17.42
N TYR A 142 -10.97 0.78 -17.79
CA TYR A 142 -11.13 1.62 -18.98
C TYR A 142 -11.18 0.78 -20.25
N ARG A 143 -10.25 -0.18 -20.43
CA ARG A 143 -10.23 -1.09 -21.58
C ARG A 143 -11.51 -1.92 -21.70
N LEU A 144 -12.07 -2.36 -20.56
CA LEU A 144 -13.34 -3.09 -20.55
C LEU A 144 -14.52 -2.20 -20.97
N CYS A 145 -14.58 -0.97 -20.45
CA CYS A 145 -15.61 0.01 -20.80
C CYS A 145 -15.60 0.33 -22.31
N VAL A 146 -14.42 0.60 -22.88
CA VAL A 146 -14.27 0.87 -24.32
C VAL A 146 -14.74 -0.33 -25.15
N LYS A 147 -14.38 -1.56 -24.78
CA LYS A 147 -14.82 -2.77 -25.50
C LYS A 147 -16.34 -2.97 -25.49
N ILE A 148 -17.00 -2.63 -24.38
CA ILE A 148 -18.47 -2.71 -24.27
C ILE A 148 -19.12 -1.63 -25.14
N GLN A 149 -18.60 -0.39 -25.09
CA GLN A 149 -19.13 0.72 -25.89
C GLN A 149 -19.02 0.49 -27.41
N THR A 150 -17.99 -0.22 -27.88
CA THR A 150 -17.80 -0.54 -29.32
C THR A 150 -18.58 -1.76 -29.81
N ARG A 151 -19.27 -2.47 -28.91
CA ARG A 151 -20.12 -3.64 -29.26
C ARG A 151 -21.61 -3.33 -29.23
N CYS A 152 -21.97 -2.10 -28.83
CA CYS A 152 -23.30 -1.51 -29.00
C CYS A 152 -23.28 -0.59 -30.22
#